data_AF-D0MEX3-F1
#
_entry.id   AF-D0MEX3-F1
#
_cell.length_a   1.000
_cell.length_b   1.000
_cell.length_c   1.000
_cell.angle_alpha   90.00
_cell.angle_beta   90.00
_cell.angle_gamma   90.00
#
_symmetry.space_group_name_H-M   'P 1'
#
loop_
_entity.id
_entity.type
_entity.pdbx_description
1 polymer ?
#
loop_
_entity_poly.entity_id
_entity_poly.type
_entity_poly.pdbx_seq_one_letter_code
_entity_poly.pdbx_strand_id
1 'polypeptide(L)'
;MAIVTVPRVLREKLGEEGAEALVVLLNEALHHERNNLLGILEERFERRVTDEGKRLDNLITEVEARLNERITEVEARLNERITEVEARLNERITEVEARLNERITEVEARLNERITEVEARLNERITSVEAKLEKQIAEVEARLGERLAGVRADLIRWMFLFWVGQIGTFVALLFAFLR
;
A
#
# COMPACT_ATOMS: atom_id res chain seq x y z
N MET A 1 -55.42 -25.34 -60.52
CA MET A 1 -56.43 -24.81 -61.46
C MET A 1 -57.75 -25.45 -61.12
N ALA A 2 -58.74 -24.69 -60.66
CA ALA A 2 -60.10 -25.21 -60.57
C ALA A 2 -60.62 -25.36 -62.01
N ILE A 3 -60.85 -26.58 -62.46
CA ILE A 3 -61.42 -26.82 -63.79
C ILE A 3 -62.92 -26.57 -63.67
N VAL A 4 -63.37 -25.39 -64.12
CA VAL A 4 -64.80 -25.08 -64.19
C VAL A 4 -65.40 -25.92 -65.31
N THR A 5 -66.09 -27.00 -64.93
CA THR A 5 -66.81 -27.86 -65.88
C THR A 5 -68.28 -27.48 -65.90
N VAL A 6 -68.87 -27.39 -67.09
CA VAL A 6 -70.30 -27.12 -67.24
C VAL A 6 -71.07 -28.43 -67.04
N PRO A 7 -71.99 -28.52 -66.07
CA PRO A 7 -72.85 -29.68 -65.90
C PRO A 7 -73.60 -30.04 -67.19
N ARG A 8 -73.77 -31.34 -67.48
CA ARG A 8 -74.42 -31.84 -68.71
C ARG A 8 -75.77 -31.18 -69.01
N VAL A 9 -76.57 -30.95 -67.97
CA VAL A 9 -77.89 -30.31 -68.05
C VAL A 9 -77.81 -28.88 -68.61
N LEU A 10 -76.77 -28.11 -68.24
CA LEU A 10 -76.56 -26.75 -68.75
C LEU A 10 -76.02 -26.77 -70.18
N ARG A 11 -75.19 -27.76 -70.52
CA ARG A 11 -74.66 -27.94 -71.89
C ARG A 11 -75.75 -28.33 -72.89
N GLU A 12 -76.68 -29.21 -72.51
CA GLU A 12 -77.85 -29.57 -73.34
C GLU A 12 -78.80 -28.39 -73.58
N LYS A 13 -78.91 -27.46 -72.63
CA LYS A 13 -79.81 -26.29 -72.73
C LYS A 13 -79.19 -25.09 -73.42
N LEU A 14 -77.88 -24.88 -73.28
CA LEU A 14 -77.16 -23.73 -73.84
C LEU A 14 -76.50 -24.03 -75.19
N GLY A 15 -76.39 -25.30 -75.59
CA GLY A 15 -75.56 -25.74 -76.71
C GLY A 15 -74.06 -25.74 -76.38
N GLU A 16 -73.23 -26.33 -77.24
CA GLU A 16 -71.77 -26.40 -77.03
C GLU A 16 -71.14 -24.99 -77.01
N GLU A 17 -71.52 -24.11 -77.93
CA GLU A 17 -71.03 -22.71 -77.98
C GLU A 17 -71.40 -21.91 -76.73
N GLY A 18 -72.64 -22.07 -76.24
CA GLY A 18 -73.10 -21.38 -75.02
C GLY A 18 -72.43 -21.92 -73.75
N ALA A 19 -72.11 -23.22 -73.71
CA ALA A 19 -71.35 -23.81 -72.62
C ALA A 19 -69.88 -23.33 -72.61
N GLU A 20 -69.24 -23.20 -73.77
CA GLU A 20 -67.87 -22.66 -73.89
C GLU A 20 -67.82 -21.17 -73.48
N ALA A 21 -68.76 -20.36 -73.96
CA ALA A 21 -68.86 -18.95 -73.56
C ALA A 21 -69.05 -18.78 -72.05
N LEU A 22 -69.85 -19.67 -71.42
CA LEU A 22 -70.03 -19.68 -69.97
C LEU A 22 -68.73 -20.04 -69.22
N VAL A 23 -67.94 -20.99 -69.73
CA VAL A 23 -66.63 -21.32 -69.14
C VAL A 23 -65.66 -20.15 -69.24
N VAL A 24 -65.63 -19.45 -70.38
CA VAL A 24 -64.77 -18.26 -70.56
C VAL A 24 -65.17 -17.16 -69.57
N LEU A 25 -66.46 -16.84 -69.49
CA LEU A 25 -66.96 -15.82 -68.57
C LEU A 25 -66.72 -16.18 -67.11
N LEU A 26 -66.96 -17.44 -66.71
CA LEU A 26 -66.69 -17.91 -65.36
C LEU A 26 -65.20 -17.88 -65.02
N ASN A 27 -64.32 -18.27 -65.95
CA ASN A 27 -62.88 -18.19 -65.76
C ASN A 27 -62.42 -16.73 -65.65
N GLU A 28 -62.94 -15.81 -66.47
CA GLU A 28 -62.62 -14.39 -66.41
C GLU A 28 -63.09 -13.76 -65.10
N ALA A 29 -64.32 -14.05 -64.65
CA ALA A 29 -64.85 -13.59 -63.38
C ALA A 29 -64.05 -14.14 -62.18
N LEU A 30 -63.69 -15.43 -62.20
CA LEU A 30 -62.86 -16.04 -61.15
C LEU A 30 -61.43 -15.50 -61.15
N HIS A 31 -60.85 -15.23 -62.32
CA HIS A 31 -59.53 -14.60 -62.44
C HIS A 31 -59.55 -13.16 -61.93
N HIS A 32 -60.56 -12.39 -62.29
CA HIS A 32 -60.75 -11.04 -61.77
C HIS A 32 -60.86 -11.04 -60.25
N GLU A 33 -61.70 -11.91 -59.68
CA GLU A 33 -61.87 -11.99 -58.22
C GLU A 33 -60.58 -12.42 -57.52
N ARG A 34 -59.90 -13.44 -58.03
CA ARG A 34 -58.59 -13.87 -57.49
C ARG A 34 -57.57 -12.74 -57.54
N ASN A 35 -57.47 -12.01 -58.64
CA ASN A 35 -56.50 -10.92 -58.78
C ASN A 35 -56.82 -9.75 -57.85
N ASN A 36 -58.11 -9.41 -57.69
CA ASN A 36 -58.55 -8.41 -56.72
C ASN A 36 -58.19 -8.81 -55.28
N LEU A 37 -58.47 -10.07 -54.91
CA LEU A 37 -58.11 -10.60 -53.59
C LEU A 37 -56.59 -10.62 -53.36
N LEU A 38 -55.81 -11.00 -54.38
CA LEU A 38 -54.34 -10.97 -54.29
C LEU A 38 -53.83 -9.55 -54.08
N GLY A 39 -54.33 -8.57 -54.82
CA GLY A 39 -53.94 -7.16 -54.63
C GLY A 39 -54.27 -6.63 -53.23
N ILE A 40 -55.46 -6.96 -52.70
CA ILE A 40 -55.83 -6.58 -51.32
C ILE A 40 -54.90 -7.25 -50.28
N LEU A 41 -54.56 -8.53 -50.48
CA LEU A 41 -53.68 -9.26 -49.58
C LEU A 41 -52.24 -8.73 -49.62
N GLU A 42 -51.72 -8.44 -50.81
CA GLU A 42 -50.39 -7.84 -51.01
C GLU A 42 -50.32 -6.48 -50.31
N GLU A 43 -51.27 -5.59 -50.55
CA GLU A 43 -51.30 -4.26 -49.92
C GLU A 43 -51.41 -4.36 -48.38
N ARG A 44 -52.24 -5.28 -47.86
CA ARG A 44 -52.35 -5.53 -46.42
C ARG A 44 -51.09 -6.16 -45.83
N PHE A 45 -50.38 -6.97 -46.59
CA PHE A 45 -49.13 -7.59 -46.16
C PHE A 45 -48.02 -6.54 -46.11
N GLU A 46 -47.86 -5.74 -47.17
CA GLU A 46 -46.89 -4.64 -47.23
C GLU A 46 -47.09 -3.61 -46.12
N ARG A 47 -48.35 -3.22 -45.87
CA ARG A 47 -48.68 -2.33 -44.75
C ARG A 47 -48.24 -2.92 -43.41
N ARG A 48 -48.61 -4.17 -43.12
CA ARG A 48 -48.21 -4.84 -41.87
C ARG A 48 -46.69 -4.92 -41.74
N VAL A 49 -45.99 -5.38 -42.76
CA VAL A 49 -44.51 -5.46 -42.72
C VAL A 49 -43.89 -4.09 -42.45
N THR A 50 -44.42 -3.02 -43.06
CA THR A 50 -43.92 -1.66 -42.83
C THR A 50 -44.22 -1.17 -41.42
N ASP A 51 -45.41 -1.43 -40.90
CA ASP A 51 -45.83 -1.01 -39.56
C ASP A 51 -45.07 -1.78 -38.47
N GLU A 52 -44.91 -3.10 -38.61
CA GLU A 52 -44.07 -3.92 -37.75
C GLU A 52 -42.59 -3.48 -37.82
N GLY A 53 -42.07 -3.14 -39.01
CA GLY A 53 -40.72 -2.60 -39.17
C GLY A 53 -40.51 -1.32 -38.39
N LYS A 54 -41.41 -0.33 -38.55
CA LYS A 54 -41.38 0.92 -37.77
C LYS A 54 -41.50 0.67 -36.27
N ARG A 55 -42.33 -0.28 -35.86
CA ARG A 55 -42.48 -0.63 -34.44
C ARG A 55 -41.18 -1.20 -33.87
N LEU A 56 -40.50 -2.06 -34.61
CA LEU A 56 -39.20 -2.61 -34.20
C LEU A 56 -38.14 -1.51 -34.12
N ASP A 57 -38.05 -0.63 -35.13
CA ASP A 57 -37.08 0.48 -35.12
C ASP A 57 -37.29 1.41 -33.91
N ASN A 58 -38.55 1.72 -33.58
CA ASN A 58 -38.87 2.51 -32.39
C ASN A 58 -38.46 1.80 -31.09
N LEU A 59 -38.73 0.50 -30.98
CA LEU A 59 -38.33 -0.30 -29.81
C LEU A 59 -36.81 -0.38 -29.67
N ILE A 60 -36.09 -0.55 -30.77
CA ILE A 60 -34.61 -0.56 -30.78
C ILE A 60 -34.09 0.79 -30.28
N THR A 61 -34.61 1.89 -30.84
CA THR A 61 -34.20 3.25 -30.45
C THR A 61 -34.47 3.52 -28.96
N GLU A 62 -35.62 3.08 -28.44
CA GLU A 62 -35.95 3.23 -27.02
C GLU A 62 -35.01 2.40 -26.13
N VAL A 63 -34.71 1.17 -26.51
CA VAL A 63 -33.77 0.31 -25.78
C VAL A 63 -32.35 0.89 -25.80
N GLU A 64 -31.88 1.40 -26.94
CA GLU A 64 -30.59 2.06 -27.06
C GLU A 64 -30.50 3.30 -26.17
N ALA A 65 -31.52 4.15 -26.19
CA ALA A 65 -31.58 5.34 -25.32
C ALA A 65 -31.51 4.95 -23.83
N ARG A 66 -32.29 3.95 -23.42
CA ARG A 66 -32.30 3.46 -22.04
C ARG A 66 -30.97 2.82 -21.63
N LEU A 67 -30.30 2.10 -22.54
CA LEU A 67 -28.99 1.52 -22.26
C LEU A 67 -27.93 2.61 -22.11
N ASN A 68 -27.94 3.62 -22.97
CA ASN A 68 -27.02 4.76 -22.88
C ASN A 68 -27.20 5.51 -21.56
N GLU A 69 -28.45 5.79 -21.15
CA GLU A 69 -28.74 6.43 -19.87
C GLU A 69 -28.18 5.61 -18.69
N ARG A 70 -28.41 4.29 -18.70
CA ARG A 70 -27.89 3.38 -17.65
C ARG A 70 -26.36 3.33 -17.64
N ILE A 71 -25.71 3.37 -18.80
CA ILE A 71 -24.25 3.42 -18.89
C ILE A 71 -23.73 4.71 -18.26
N THR A 72 -24.30 5.86 -18.63
CA THR A 72 -23.91 7.15 -18.04
C THR A 72 -24.12 7.20 -16.53
N GLU A 73 -25.22 6.64 -16.02
CA GLU A 73 -25.46 6.55 -14.57
C GLU A 73 -24.41 5.69 -13.87
N VAL A 74 -24.07 4.53 -14.45
CA VAL A 74 -23.04 3.64 -13.90
C VAL A 74 -21.65 4.31 -13.92
N GLU A 75 -21.30 5.00 -15.01
CA GLU A 75 -20.04 5.74 -15.11
C GLU A 75 -19.96 6.85 -14.06
N ALA A 76 -21.03 7.62 -13.86
CA ALA A 76 -21.09 8.66 -12.83
C ALA A 76 -20.88 8.07 -11.42
N ARG A 77 -21.58 6.97 -11.10
CA ARG A 77 -21.45 6.27 -9.81
C ARG A 77 -20.06 5.66 -9.61
N LEU A 78 -19.42 5.17 -10.66
CA LEU A 78 -18.06 4.65 -10.58
C LEU A 78 -17.06 5.78 -10.31
N ASN A 79 -17.19 6.91 -11.00
CA ASN A 79 -16.34 8.09 -10.78
C ASN A 79 -16.47 8.61 -9.34
N GLU A 80 -17.69 8.73 -8.82
CA GLU A 80 -17.94 9.14 -7.43
C GLU A 80 -17.25 8.19 -6.43
N ARG A 81 -17.38 6.87 -6.63
CA ARG A 81 -16.71 5.86 -5.79
C ARG A 81 -15.19 5.92 -5.88
N ILE A 82 -14.64 6.21 -7.05
CA ILE A 82 -13.19 6.38 -7.24
C ILE A 82 -12.72 7.58 -6.41
N THR A 83 -13.38 8.73 -6.54
CA THR A 83 -13.05 9.94 -5.76
C THR A 83 -13.17 9.71 -4.25
N GLU A 84 -14.20 8.99 -3.79
CA GLU A 84 -14.34 8.64 -2.37
C GLU A 84 -13.16 7.76 -1.88
N VAL A 85 -12.78 6.76 -2.67
CA VAL A 85 -11.65 5.87 -2.34
C VAL A 85 -10.34 6.65 -2.32
N GLU A 86 -10.10 7.54 -3.27
CA GLU A 86 -8.91 8.40 -3.31
C GLU A 86 -8.83 9.31 -2.08
N ALA A 87 -9.95 9.95 -1.70
CA ALA A 87 -10.01 10.78 -0.50
C ALA A 87 -9.69 9.98 0.77
N ARG A 88 -10.27 8.78 0.92
CA ARG A 88 -10.00 7.89 2.07
C ARG A 88 -8.57 7.39 2.10
N LEU A 89 -7.95 7.13 0.94
CA LEU A 89 -6.54 6.74 0.87
C LEU A 89 -5.62 7.88 1.29
N ASN A 90 -5.88 9.10 0.82
CA ASN A 90 -5.12 10.28 1.23
C ASN A 90 -5.21 10.53 2.74
N GLU A 91 -6.41 10.44 3.33
CA GLU A 91 -6.59 10.58 4.78
C GLU A 91 -5.78 9.52 5.56
N ARG A 92 -5.81 8.26 5.12
CA ARG A 92 -5.03 7.18 5.74
C ARG A 92 -3.52 7.39 5.61
N ILE A 93 -3.05 7.93 4.48
CA ILE A 93 -1.63 8.24 4.29
C ILE A 93 -1.22 9.33 5.29
N THR A 94 -1.98 10.42 5.39
CA THR A 94 -1.71 11.49 6.36
C THR A 94 -1.73 11.00 7.81
N GLU A 95 -2.66 10.11 8.18
CA GLU A 95 -2.70 9.51 9.51
C GLU A 95 -1.44 8.66 9.79
N VAL A 96 -1.01 7.85 8.83
CA VAL A 96 0.20 7.02 8.95
C VAL A 96 1.44 7.89 9.08
N GLU A 97 1.57 8.95 8.28
CA GLU A 97 2.68 9.91 8.36
C GLU A 97 2.74 10.58 9.74
N ALA A 98 1.60 11.05 10.25
CA ALA A 98 1.52 11.66 11.59
C ALA A 98 1.98 10.69 12.69
N ARG A 99 1.49 9.43 12.65
CA ARG A 99 1.88 8.38 13.61
C ARG A 99 3.35 8.01 13.51
N LEU A 100 3.94 8.01 12.30
CA LEU A 100 5.37 7.75 12.13
C LEU A 100 6.21 8.90 12.71
N ASN A 101 5.83 10.15 12.48
CA ASN A 101 6.52 11.31 13.04
C ASN A 101 6.48 11.32 14.57
N GLU A 102 5.34 10.99 15.17
CA GLU A 102 5.20 10.84 16.62
C GLU A 102 6.14 9.75 17.17
N ARG A 103 6.17 8.58 16.53
CA ARG A 103 7.07 7.48 16.93
C ARG A 103 8.55 7.83 16.78
N ILE A 104 8.92 8.57 15.73
CA ILE A 104 10.30 9.06 15.56
C ILE A 104 10.66 9.98 16.73
N THR A 105 9.77 10.92 17.06
CA THR A 105 9.98 11.88 18.16
C THR A 105 10.12 11.16 19.51
N GLU A 106 9.30 10.15 19.77
CA GLU A 106 9.40 9.31 20.98
C GLU A 106 10.73 8.56 21.05
N VAL A 107 11.17 7.96 19.93
CA VAL A 107 12.45 7.24 19.87
C VAL A 107 13.63 8.20 20.09
N GLU A 108 13.60 9.39 19.49
CA GLU A 108 14.64 10.42 19.70
C GLU A 108 14.71 10.85 21.16
N ALA A 109 13.56 11.11 21.80
CA ALA A 109 13.51 11.46 23.22
C ALA A 109 14.12 10.36 24.11
N ARG A 110 13.74 9.10 23.86
CA ARG A 110 14.28 7.94 24.60
C ARG A 110 15.78 7.73 24.38
N LEU A 111 16.27 7.99 23.17
CA LEU A 111 17.71 7.89 22.89
C LEU A 111 18.48 8.99 23.62
N ASN A 112 17.98 10.22 23.61
CA ASN A 112 18.59 11.33 24.35
C ASN A 112 18.65 11.05 25.85
N GLU A 113 17.56 10.57 26.44
CA GLU A 113 17.53 10.17 27.86
C GLU A 113 18.59 9.11 28.19
N ARG A 114 18.69 8.06 27.35
CA ARG A 114 19.70 6.99 27.52
C ARG A 114 21.13 7.50 27.37
N ILE A 115 21.37 8.45 26.46
CA ILE A 115 22.68 9.08 26.31
C ILE A 115 23.04 9.84 27.58
N THR A 116 22.14 10.67 28.10
CA THR A 116 22.35 11.41 29.35
C THR A 116 22.60 10.48 30.54
N GLU A 117 21.86 9.37 30.65
CA GLU A 117 22.08 8.36 31.70
C GLU A 117 23.48 7.73 31.60
N VAL A 118 23.91 7.36 30.38
CA VAL A 118 25.23 6.78 30.15
C VAL A 118 26.34 7.78 30.47
N GLU A 119 26.19 9.05 30.08
CA GLU A 119 27.14 10.12 30.40
C GLU A 119 27.27 10.32 31.91
N ALA A 120 26.15 10.37 32.64
CA ALA A 120 26.16 10.49 34.10
C ALA A 120 26.90 9.31 34.75
N ARG A 121 26.59 8.08 34.34
CA ARG A 121 27.26 6.87 34.86
C ARG A 121 28.75 6.82 34.53
N LEU A 122 29.16 7.31 33.36
CA LEU A 122 30.57 7.40 33.01
C LEU A 122 31.29 8.43 33.87
N ASN A 123 30.69 9.60 34.09
CA ASN A 123 31.26 10.63 34.96
C ASN A 123 31.44 10.12 36.40
N GLU A 124 30.43 9.47 36.97
CA GLU A 124 30.53 8.86 38.31
C GLU A 124 31.68 7.83 38.39
N ARG A 125 31.83 7.00 37.37
CA ARG A 125 32.92 6.01 37.30
C ARG A 125 34.29 6.68 37.20
N ILE A 126 34.41 7.75 36.42
CA ILE A 126 35.65 8.52 36.30
C ILE A 126 36.02 9.10 37.66
N THR A 127 35.10 9.82 38.32
CA THR A 127 35.35 10.39 39.66
C THR A 127 35.71 9.32 40.69
N SER A 128 35.06 8.16 40.65
CA SER A 128 35.40 7.04 41.53
C SER A 128 36.82 6.49 41.29
N VAL A 129 37.23 6.39 40.03
CA VAL A 129 38.59 5.96 39.66
C VAL A 129 39.62 7.00 40.07
N GLU A 130 39.36 8.28 39.84
CA GLU A 130 40.24 9.39 40.26
C GLU A 130 40.48 9.37 41.77
N ALA A 131 39.42 9.29 42.58
CA ALA A 131 39.53 9.22 44.04
C ALA A 131 40.32 7.99 44.51
N LYS A 132 40.15 6.84 43.84
CA LYS A 132 40.91 5.63 44.15
C LYS A 132 42.39 5.79 43.81
N LEU A 133 42.72 6.42 42.68
CA LEU A 133 44.09 6.69 42.27
C LEU A 133 44.76 7.70 43.21
N GLU A 134 44.08 8.78 43.59
CA GLU A 134 44.58 9.75 44.58
C GLU A 134 44.94 9.07 45.91
N LYS A 135 44.05 8.20 46.41
CA LYS A 135 44.31 7.43 47.62
C LYS A 135 45.53 6.53 47.47
N GLN A 136 45.66 5.81 46.36
CA GLN A 136 46.81 4.94 46.10
C GLN A 136 48.12 5.73 46.00
N ILE A 137 48.10 6.90 45.38
CA ILE A 137 49.27 7.80 45.31
C ILE A 137 49.67 8.24 46.71
N ALA A 138 48.74 8.71 47.54
CA ALA A 138 49.01 9.11 48.92
C ALA A 138 49.59 7.97 49.77
N GLU A 139 49.06 6.75 49.63
CA GLU A 139 49.59 5.56 50.31
C GLU A 139 51.03 5.23 49.87
N VAL A 140 51.33 5.35 48.58
CA VAL A 140 52.68 5.14 48.03
C VAL A 140 53.63 6.22 48.54
N GLU A 141 53.23 7.49 48.54
CA GLU A 141 54.02 8.61 49.05
C GLU A 141 54.35 8.45 50.53
N ALA A 142 53.36 8.07 51.36
CA ALA A 142 53.57 7.82 52.78
C ALA A 142 54.58 6.68 53.01
N ARG A 143 54.42 5.56 52.29
CA ARG A 143 55.33 4.42 52.39
C ARG A 143 56.76 4.75 51.94
N LEU A 144 56.90 5.58 50.91
CA LEU A 144 58.21 6.08 50.47
C LEU A 144 58.82 7.01 51.52
N GLY A 145 58.03 7.89 52.14
CA GLY A 145 58.44 8.75 53.24
C GLY A 145 58.98 7.96 54.44
N GLU A 146 58.26 6.93 54.88
CA GLU A 146 58.71 6.03 55.96
C GLU A 146 60.01 5.31 55.61
N ARG A 147 60.12 4.78 54.38
CA ARG A 147 61.34 4.10 53.92
C ARG A 147 62.54 5.05 53.90
N LEU A 148 62.36 6.28 53.41
CA LEU A 148 63.41 7.29 53.39
C LEU A 148 63.84 7.71 54.79
N ALA A 149 62.89 7.86 55.72
CA ALA A 149 63.19 8.15 57.12
C ALA A 149 63.98 7.01 57.78
N GLY A 150 63.59 5.76 57.51
CA GLY A 150 64.31 4.57 57.96
C GLY A 150 65.75 4.52 57.44
N VAL A 151 65.94 4.70 56.13
CA VAL A 151 67.28 4.76 55.52
C VAL A 151 68.11 5.89 56.12
N ARG A 152 67.54 7.07 56.34
CA ARG A 152 68.23 8.19 56.98
C ARG A 152 68.66 7.85 58.41
N ALA A 153 67.79 7.22 59.20
CA ALA A 153 68.11 6.81 60.57
C ALA A 153 69.24 5.78 60.61
N ASP A 154 69.19 4.78 59.72
CA ASP A 154 70.25 3.78 59.58
C ASP A 154 71.58 4.42 59.19
N LEU A 155 71.56 5.39 58.27
CA LEU A 155 72.76 6.11 57.84
C LEU A 155 73.37 6.91 59.00
N ILE A 156 72.55 7.61 59.80
CA ILE A 156 73.01 8.36 60.98
C ILE A 156 73.61 7.39 62.01
N ARG A 157 72.97 6.24 62.24
CA ARG A 157 73.48 5.22 63.17
C ARG A 157 74.83 4.70 62.72
N TRP A 158 75.00 4.41 61.44
CA TRP A 158 76.29 4.01 60.86
C TRP A 158 77.35 5.11 60.97
N MET A 159 77.01 6.37 60.67
CA MET A 159 77.93 7.50 60.86
C MET A 159 78.38 7.61 62.31
N PHE A 160 77.48 7.48 63.28
CA PHE A 160 77.82 7.54 64.69
C PHE A 160 78.75 6.40 65.11
N LEU A 161 78.44 5.16 64.73
CA LEU A 161 79.29 4.00 64.99
C LEU A 161 80.68 4.17 64.38
N PHE A 162 80.74 4.68 63.14
CA PHE A 162 81.98 5.00 62.47
C PHE A 162 82.79 6.06 63.25
N TRP A 163 82.17 7.18 63.64
CA TRP A 163 82.84 8.25 64.39
C TRP A 163 83.33 7.81 65.76
N VAL A 164 82.55 7.05 66.52
CA VAL A 164 82.97 6.50 67.82
C VAL A 164 84.18 5.58 67.65
N GLY A 165 84.16 4.72 66.64
CA GLY A 165 85.30 3.87 66.28
C GLY A 165 86.56 4.68 65.97
N GLN A 166 86.44 5.70 65.11
CA GLN A 166 87.55 6.59 64.73
C GLN A 166 88.14 7.34 65.93
N ILE A 167 87.29 7.93 66.78
CA ILE A 167 87.74 8.61 68.01
C ILE A 167 88.47 7.64 68.93
N GLY A 168 87.94 6.43 69.12
CA GLY A 168 88.59 5.39 69.91
C GLY A 168 89.99 5.06 69.41
N THR A 169 90.17 4.90 68.09
CA THR A 169 91.49 4.70 67.47
C THR A 169 92.42 5.89 67.65
N PHE A 170 91.95 7.13 67.49
CA PHE A 170 92.77 8.33 67.71
C PHE A 170 93.23 8.48 69.17
N VAL A 171 92.34 8.22 70.13
CA VAL A 171 92.68 8.25 71.57
C VAL A 171 93.71 7.17 71.89
N ALA A 172 93.52 5.95 71.38
CA ALA A 172 94.49 4.87 71.56
C ALA A 172 95.87 5.22 70.98
N LEU A 173 95.91 5.83 69.80
CA LEU A 173 97.15 6.34 69.18
C LEU A 173 97.82 7.42 70.03
N LEU A 174 97.07 8.41 70.51
CA LEU A 174 97.59 9.47 71.39
C LEU A 174 98.16 8.89 72.70
N PHE A 175 97.46 7.94 73.31
CA PHE A 175 97.92 7.29 74.54
C PHE A 175 99.19 6.46 74.32
N ALA A 176 99.31 5.81 73.15
CA ALA A 176 100.53 5.10 72.76
C ALA A 176 101.70 6.05 72.47
N PHE A 177 101.44 7.29 72.02
CA PHE A 177 102.46 8.29 71.70
C PHE A 177 102.92 9.12 72.92
N LEU A 178 102.11 9.20 73.98
CA LEU A 178 102.41 9.88 75.24
C LEU A 178 103.09 8.99 76.30
N ARG A 179 103.40 7.74 75.95
CA ARG A 179 104.17 6.78 76.74
C ARG A 179 105.58 6.63 76.18
#